data_AF-A0A327VTC3-F1
#
_entry.id   AF-A0A327VTC3-F1
#
_cell.length_a   1.000
_cell.length_b   1.000
_cell.length_c   1.000
_cell.angle_alpha   90.00
_cell.angle_beta   90.00
_cell.angle_gamma   90.00
#
_symmetry.space_group_name_H-M   'P 1'
#
loop_
_entity.id
_entity.type
_entity.pdbx_description
1 polymer ?
#
loop_
_entity_poly.entity_id
_entity_poly.type
_entity_poly.pdbx_seq_one_letter_code
_entity_poly.pdbx_strand_id
1 'polypeptide(L)'
;MLRLYVVALFCIFTCFACQTIERTPVFTPDTLPTEYFTINTNLDTVLHTSRGAHIMIPAHAIETAGGSLRLAVTEAYTISDMISAGLLTVSNGEPMSSGGMIHIRPADNMAAKIVQPIKIAIPTDYIREGMKLYKGEKDKNGNLNWVNPQPLPMEQVTQRFANARNIMQQNCAPCHALEKRVTGPALMYVTAVRDHKWLFDFIRNNAALLASGDREANCLFNEYNKTAMTLFPNLSDADIEDIIAYIDNYGKEKDPETHNKLRLAKDSCKQYFKEFAALKVKEKELIASNGEFVAAHRTYSAPMVPVTLNTVVPNTNKSVYYSFNIDSFDWYNVDILLKNLSGIVDGELRVSISGDYKENLHVFIIIPDIRMFAEGGLLDGEKHKYGFYTADGKIPMMLNKKAWIIATGEQKDQLLFAQQVFITKQKLELAISPALSTKAAINEFIKGLDLKDLKMEMTDSRNANSIREIDSLTKIVQGKKPKNWDCGCNETWPSPAPVQSL
;
A
#
# COMPACT_ATOMS: atom_id res chain seq x y z
N MET A 1 25.02 15.44 98.91
CA MET A 1 25.12 15.76 97.47
C MET A 1 24.67 14.57 96.61
N LEU A 2 23.38 14.22 96.60
CA LEU A 2 22.84 13.20 95.68
C LEU A 2 21.31 13.33 95.45
N ARG A 3 20.74 14.53 95.63
CA ARG A 3 19.31 14.80 95.36
C ARG A 3 19.02 16.02 94.48
N LEU A 4 20.03 16.82 94.13
CA LEU A 4 19.86 17.95 93.21
C LEU A 4 20.18 17.62 91.74
N TYR A 5 20.83 16.50 91.46
CA TYR A 5 21.21 16.11 90.09
C TYR A 5 20.15 15.28 89.36
N VAL A 6 19.15 14.73 90.06
CA VAL A 6 18.11 13.88 89.44
C VAL A 6 16.98 14.72 88.83
N VAL A 7 16.74 15.94 89.33
CA VAL A 7 15.72 16.84 88.75
C VAL A 7 16.26 17.59 87.52
N ALA A 8 17.57 17.86 87.46
CA ALA A 8 18.19 18.50 86.29
C ALA A 8 18.30 17.55 85.08
N LEU A 9 18.39 16.23 85.29
CA LEU A 9 18.43 15.25 84.19
C LEU A 9 17.05 14.94 83.58
N PHE A 10 15.96 15.20 84.31
CA PHE A 10 14.59 14.99 83.79
C PHE A 10 14.03 16.18 83.01
N CYS A 11 14.61 17.38 83.13
CA CYS A 11 14.23 18.56 82.33
C CYS A 11 15.04 18.72 81.02
N ILE A 12 16.11 17.95 80.81
CA ILE A 12 16.90 17.99 79.56
C ILE A 12 16.36 16.99 78.52
N PHE A 13 15.57 15.99 78.94
CA PHE A 13 14.95 15.01 78.04
C PHE A 13 13.54 15.38 77.54
N THR A 14 12.98 16.51 77.95
CA THR A 14 11.66 16.98 77.47
C THR A 14 11.74 18.03 76.36
N CYS A 15 12.93 18.48 75.95
CA CYS A 15 13.11 19.42 74.82
C CYS A 15 13.45 18.76 73.48
N PHE A 16 13.45 17.41 73.39
CA PHE A 16 13.65 16.68 72.13
C PHE A 16 12.41 15.94 71.64
N ALA A 17 11.21 16.36 72.05
CA ALA A 17 9.95 15.81 71.57
C ALA A 17 9.18 16.81 70.69
N CYS A 18 9.69 17.01 69.48
CA CYS A 18 8.94 17.26 68.22
C CYS A 18 9.89 17.90 67.21
N GLN A 19 10.90 17.17 66.75
CA GLN A 19 11.21 17.27 65.34
C GLN A 19 10.19 16.38 64.65
N THR A 20 9.09 16.98 64.19
CA THR A 20 8.30 16.38 63.11
C THR A 20 9.31 16.07 62.01
N ILE A 21 9.64 14.79 61.83
CA ILE A 21 10.30 14.34 60.62
C ILE A 21 9.28 14.66 59.53
N GLU A 22 9.45 15.80 58.86
CA GLU A 22 8.77 16.07 57.61
C GLU A 22 9.25 14.98 56.66
N ARG A 23 8.47 13.91 56.57
CA ARG A 23 8.65 12.92 55.52
C ARG A 23 8.39 13.67 54.23
N THR A 24 9.45 14.00 53.50
CA THR A 24 9.31 14.49 52.13
C THR A 24 8.48 13.46 51.39
N PRO A 25 7.32 13.85 50.83
CA PRO A 25 6.48 12.90 50.13
C PRO A 25 7.29 12.30 48.98
N VAL A 26 7.36 10.96 48.91
CA VAL A 26 8.11 10.24 47.87
C VAL A 26 7.55 10.54 46.46
N PHE A 27 6.29 10.95 46.40
CA PHE A 27 5.58 11.29 45.18
C PHE A 27 5.04 12.71 45.31
N THR A 28 5.56 13.63 44.51
CA THR A 28 5.10 15.03 44.46
C THR A 28 4.93 15.46 43.00
N PRO A 29 4.00 16.38 42.69
CA PRO A 29 3.84 16.89 41.32
C PRO A 29 5.09 17.56 40.74
N ASP A 30 6.04 17.95 41.58
CA ASP A 30 7.31 18.57 41.18
C ASP A 30 8.27 17.59 40.48
N THR A 31 7.96 16.28 40.47
CA THR A 31 8.71 15.26 39.74
C THR A 31 8.41 15.24 38.24
N LEU A 32 7.32 15.90 37.80
CA LEU A 32 6.93 15.94 36.39
C LEU A 32 7.66 17.05 35.62
N PRO A 33 8.01 16.80 34.34
CA PRO A 33 8.57 17.83 33.49
C PRO A 33 7.59 19.00 33.37
N THR A 34 8.10 20.21 33.61
CA THR A 34 7.33 21.46 33.51
C THR A 34 7.88 22.30 32.38
N GLU A 35 7.01 22.65 31.45
CA GLU A 35 7.32 23.50 30.31
C GLU A 35 6.96 24.95 30.63
N TYR A 36 7.77 25.91 30.17
CA TYR A 36 7.59 27.32 30.47
C TYR A 36 7.34 28.13 29.21
N PHE A 37 6.28 28.95 29.23
CA PHE A 37 5.89 29.81 28.12
C PHE A 37 5.82 31.25 28.57
N THR A 38 6.46 32.16 27.83
CA THR A 38 6.26 33.60 28.03
C THR A 38 5.20 34.09 27.06
N ILE A 39 4.13 34.70 27.58
CA ILE A 39 3.01 35.19 26.77
C ILE A 39 2.81 36.70 26.97
N ASN A 40 2.31 37.36 25.93
CA ASN A 40 1.78 38.71 26.00
C ASN A 40 0.26 38.61 26.23
N THR A 41 -0.24 39.10 27.36
CA THR A 41 -1.64 38.93 27.74
C THR A 41 -2.60 39.82 26.95
N ASN A 42 -2.08 40.71 26.09
CA ASN A 42 -2.90 41.57 25.22
C ASN A 42 -3.17 40.97 23.83
N LEU A 43 -2.67 39.76 23.54
CA LEU A 43 -2.81 39.11 22.24
C LEU A 43 -3.44 37.73 22.38
N ASP A 44 -4.23 37.35 21.37
CA ASP A 44 -4.66 35.96 21.21
C ASP A 44 -3.42 35.09 21.05
N THR A 45 -3.30 34.09 21.93
CA THR A 45 -2.13 33.23 22.00
C THR A 45 -2.56 31.77 21.98
N VAL A 46 -1.93 30.95 21.14
CA VAL A 46 -2.06 29.49 21.18
C VAL A 46 -0.73 28.89 21.59
N LEU A 47 -0.72 28.20 22.72
CA LEU A 47 0.44 27.45 23.19
C LEU A 47 0.32 26.01 22.75
N HIS A 48 1.40 25.46 22.23
CA HIS A 48 1.55 24.04 21.92
C HIS A 48 2.58 23.47 22.88
N THR A 49 2.15 22.54 23.73
CA THR A 49 3.07 21.84 24.63
C THR A 49 3.81 20.75 23.86
N SER A 50 5.01 20.41 24.35
CA SER A 50 5.80 19.30 23.84
C SER A 50 5.08 17.94 23.91
N ARG A 51 4.09 17.79 24.80
CA ARG A 51 3.26 16.59 24.92
C ARG A 51 1.91 16.69 24.19
N GLY A 52 1.67 17.78 23.45
CA GLY A 52 0.58 17.90 22.49
C GLY A 52 -0.70 18.59 22.97
N ALA A 53 -0.72 19.20 24.16
CA ALA A 53 -1.81 20.06 24.57
C ALA A 53 -1.79 21.38 23.81
N HIS A 54 -2.98 21.84 23.43
CA HIS A 54 -3.18 23.17 22.85
C HIS A 54 -3.93 24.05 23.85
N ILE A 55 -3.33 25.18 24.22
CA ILE A 55 -3.91 26.13 25.17
C ILE A 55 -4.18 27.42 24.40
N MET A 56 -5.46 27.71 24.15
CA MET A 56 -5.90 28.93 23.50
C MET A 56 -6.27 29.96 24.57
N ILE A 57 -5.53 31.06 24.59
CA ILE A 57 -5.65 32.16 25.53
C ILE A 57 -6.10 33.39 24.72
N PRO A 58 -7.37 33.80 24.81
CA PRO A 58 -7.82 35.04 24.19
C PRO A 58 -7.09 36.26 24.74
N ALA A 59 -6.98 37.31 23.93
CA ALA A 59 -6.49 38.61 24.39
C ALA A 59 -7.27 39.07 25.63
N HIS A 60 -6.54 39.58 26.63
CA HIS A 60 -7.05 40.04 27.92
C HIS A 60 -7.71 38.96 28.80
N ALA A 61 -7.56 37.68 28.49
CA ALA A 61 -8.08 36.60 29.34
C ALA A 61 -7.35 36.45 30.68
N ILE A 62 -6.12 36.96 30.77
CA ILE A 62 -5.28 36.90 31.98
C ILE A 62 -4.85 38.31 32.39
N GLU A 63 -5.20 38.70 33.60
CA GLU A 63 -4.79 39.94 34.23
C GLU A 63 -3.44 39.75 34.94
N THR A 64 -2.42 40.54 34.58
CA THR A 64 -1.08 40.52 35.18
C THR A 64 -0.45 41.92 35.14
N ALA A 65 0.46 42.21 36.07
CA ALA A 65 1.26 43.43 36.03
C ALA A 65 2.20 43.40 34.81
N GLY A 66 2.18 44.45 33.99
CA GLY A 66 3.12 44.62 32.87
C GLY A 66 2.74 43.92 31.56
N GLY A 67 1.56 43.28 31.47
CA GLY A 67 1.05 42.70 30.20
C GLY A 67 1.82 41.51 29.65
N SER A 68 2.82 41.01 30.39
CA SER A 68 3.59 39.80 30.08
C SER A 68 3.52 38.84 31.26
N LEU A 69 3.45 37.54 30.97
CA LEU A 69 3.37 36.51 32.00
C LEU A 69 4.16 35.28 31.58
N ARG A 70 4.92 34.69 32.50
CA ARG A 70 5.49 33.36 32.30
C ARG A 70 4.57 32.30 32.91
N LEU A 71 4.07 31.40 32.09
CA LEU A 71 3.27 30.25 32.49
C LEU A 71 4.15 29.02 32.63
N ALA A 72 3.91 28.25 33.70
CA ALA A 72 4.41 26.90 33.89
C ALA A 72 3.27 25.92 33.60
N VAL A 73 3.52 24.97 32.70
CA VAL A 73 2.57 23.94 32.27
C VAL A 73 3.17 22.57 32.61
N THR A 74 2.43 21.79 33.40
CA THR A 74 2.81 20.43 33.80
C THR A 74 1.72 19.46 33.35
N GLU A 75 2.10 18.36 32.71
CA GLU A 75 1.18 17.41 32.08
C GLU A 75 1.44 15.98 32.61
N ALA A 76 0.38 15.26 32.97
CA ALA A 76 0.43 13.84 33.36
C ALA A 76 -0.60 13.03 32.57
N TYR A 77 -0.16 12.33 31.53
CA TYR A 77 -1.04 11.58 30.63
C TYR A 77 -0.98 10.08 30.86
N THR A 78 0.17 9.56 31.28
CA THR A 78 0.34 8.13 31.53
C THR A 78 0.11 7.79 32.99
N ILE A 79 -0.20 6.51 33.27
CA ILE A 79 -0.27 6.00 34.64
C ILE A 79 1.08 6.19 35.35
N SER A 80 2.20 6.05 34.63
CA SER A 80 3.54 6.30 35.19
C SER A 80 3.69 7.73 35.67
N ASP A 81 3.27 8.72 34.86
CA ASP A 81 3.31 10.13 35.25
C ASP A 81 2.49 10.37 36.52
N MET A 82 1.28 9.81 36.57
CA MET A 82 0.37 9.99 37.71
C MET A 82 0.94 9.38 38.99
N ILE A 83 1.55 8.19 38.92
CA ILE A 83 2.19 7.52 40.05
C ILE A 83 3.39 8.33 40.53
N SER A 84 4.30 8.71 39.63
CA SER A 84 5.50 9.49 39.96
C SER A 84 5.17 10.84 40.62
N ALA A 85 4.04 11.43 40.23
CA ALA A 85 3.56 12.72 40.72
C ALA A 85 2.66 12.63 41.96
N GLY A 86 2.29 11.43 42.40
CA GLY A 86 1.35 11.24 43.52
C GLY A 86 -0.07 11.73 43.19
N LEU A 87 -0.42 11.78 41.90
CA LEU A 87 -1.71 12.25 41.41
C LEU A 87 -2.74 11.12 41.47
N LEU A 88 -3.31 10.90 42.65
CA LEU A 88 -4.37 9.92 42.85
C LEU A 88 -5.62 10.33 42.03
N THR A 89 -6.17 9.39 41.26
CA THR A 89 -7.43 9.60 40.51
C THR A 89 -8.62 9.27 41.42
N VAL A 90 -8.84 10.05 42.48
CA VAL A 90 -9.95 9.84 43.44
C VAL A 90 -10.82 11.10 43.53
N SER A 91 -12.15 10.93 43.51
CA SER A 91 -13.12 11.98 43.82
C SER A 91 -14.00 11.53 44.97
N ASN A 92 -13.92 12.21 46.12
CA ASN A 92 -14.74 11.94 47.30
C ASN A 92 -14.67 10.47 47.78
N GLY A 93 -13.52 9.82 47.62
CA GLY A 93 -13.28 8.42 48.00
C GLY A 93 -13.56 7.40 46.89
N GLU A 94 -14.13 7.82 45.76
CA GLU A 94 -14.38 6.95 44.61
C GLU A 94 -13.22 7.00 43.60
N PRO A 95 -12.67 5.85 43.16
CA PRO A 95 -11.68 5.79 42.09
C PRO A 95 -12.23 6.30 40.76
N MET A 96 -11.38 6.98 39.98
CA MET A 96 -11.69 7.54 38.68
C MET A 96 -10.74 7.04 37.59
N SER A 97 -11.23 7.01 36.36
CA SER A 97 -10.42 6.81 35.15
C SER A 97 -10.10 8.18 34.54
N SER A 98 -8.82 8.53 34.44
CA SER A 98 -8.34 9.81 33.92
C SER A 98 -8.09 9.77 32.42
N GLY A 99 -8.49 10.81 31.69
CA GLY A 99 -8.12 11.05 30.29
C GLY A 99 -6.84 11.89 30.13
N GLY A 100 -6.14 12.19 31.23
CA GLY A 100 -4.98 13.06 31.29
C GLY A 100 -5.20 14.24 32.25
N MET A 101 -4.12 14.71 32.88
CA MET A 101 -4.14 15.84 33.81
C MET A 101 -3.21 16.94 33.30
N ILE A 102 -3.64 18.19 33.41
CA ILE A 102 -2.83 19.36 33.09
C ILE A 102 -2.93 20.36 34.24
N HIS A 103 -1.79 20.92 34.62
CA HIS A 103 -1.67 21.95 35.63
C HIS A 103 -0.99 23.17 35.00
N ILE A 104 -1.69 24.31 35.03
CA ILE A 104 -1.19 25.57 34.48
C ILE A 104 -1.13 26.57 35.63
N ARG A 105 0.02 27.20 35.83
CA ARG A 105 0.21 28.21 36.87
C ARG A 105 1.14 29.33 36.40
N PRO A 106 1.02 30.54 36.97
CA PRO A 106 2.08 31.54 36.85
C PRO A 106 3.41 31.01 37.40
N ALA A 107 4.51 31.30 36.71
CA ALA A 107 5.87 30.95 37.12
C ALA A 107 6.55 32.10 37.89
N ASP A 108 6.26 33.34 37.53
CA ASP A 108 6.91 34.55 38.02
C ASP A 108 5.96 35.52 38.75
N ASN A 109 4.68 35.57 38.37
CA ASN A 109 3.69 36.44 39.01
C ASN A 109 2.48 35.67 39.56
N MET A 110 2.56 35.21 40.81
CA MET A 110 1.49 34.46 41.49
C MET A 110 0.20 35.27 41.70
N ALA A 111 0.20 36.58 41.49
CA ALA A 111 -0.99 37.43 41.58
C ALA A 111 -1.82 37.46 40.29
N ALA A 112 -1.34 36.86 39.20
CA ALA A 112 -2.06 36.84 37.92
C ALA A 112 -3.40 36.07 38.04
N LYS A 113 -4.44 36.58 37.38
CA LYS A 113 -5.80 36.02 37.45
C LYS A 113 -6.37 35.76 36.07
N ILE A 114 -6.99 34.60 35.90
CA ILE A 114 -7.81 34.31 34.71
C ILE A 114 -9.15 35.01 34.89
N VAL A 115 -9.41 36.02 34.04
CA VAL A 115 -10.64 36.84 34.06
C VAL A 115 -11.60 36.48 32.92
N GLN A 116 -11.12 35.73 31.92
CA GLN A 116 -11.97 35.13 30.88
C GLN A 116 -11.60 33.66 30.66
N PRO A 117 -12.54 32.80 30.23
CA PRO A 117 -12.26 31.39 29.99
C PRO A 117 -11.16 31.19 28.93
N ILE A 118 -10.14 30.41 29.29
CA ILE A 118 -9.14 29.87 28.34
C ILE A 118 -9.60 28.48 27.89
N LYS A 119 -9.33 28.13 26.62
CA LYS A 119 -9.68 26.80 26.08
C LYS A 119 -8.45 25.91 26.10
N ILE A 120 -8.61 24.69 26.59
CA ILE A 120 -7.55 23.69 26.66
C ILE A 120 -8.02 22.45 25.91
N ALA A 121 -7.22 22.00 24.95
CA ALA A 121 -7.38 20.72 24.30
C ALA A 121 -6.22 19.82 24.75
N ILE A 122 -6.56 18.71 25.40
CA ILE A 122 -5.61 17.68 25.83
C ILE A 122 -5.63 16.56 24.80
N PRO A 123 -4.48 16.08 24.32
CA PRO A 123 -4.42 14.93 23.44
C PRO A 123 -4.88 13.70 24.23
N THR A 124 -5.85 12.98 23.67
CA THR A 124 -6.32 11.73 24.25
C THR A 124 -6.41 10.68 23.15
N ASP A 125 -6.09 9.44 23.51
CA ASP A 125 -6.18 8.32 22.57
C ASP A 125 -7.64 8.01 22.24
N TYR A 126 -8.55 8.17 23.22
CA TYR A 126 -9.98 7.95 23.05
C TYR A 126 -10.80 8.72 24.10
N ILE A 127 -12.06 8.96 23.78
CA ILE A 127 -13.04 9.69 24.57
C ILE A 127 -14.07 8.68 25.10
N ARG A 128 -14.31 8.68 26.41
CA ARG A 128 -15.37 7.88 27.01
C ARG A 128 -16.61 8.71 27.28
N GLU A 129 -17.78 8.12 27.06
CA GLU A 129 -19.05 8.73 27.43
C GLU A 129 -19.10 8.96 28.96
N GLY A 130 -19.56 10.15 29.37
CA GLY A 130 -19.61 10.53 30.79
C GLY A 130 -18.32 11.12 31.38
N MET A 131 -17.27 11.34 30.57
CA MET A 131 -16.09 12.11 31.02
C MET A 131 -16.49 13.54 31.45
N LYS A 132 -15.92 13.99 32.58
CA LYS A 132 -16.17 15.31 33.18
C LYS A 132 -14.85 15.99 33.51
N LEU A 133 -14.85 17.33 33.50
CA LEU A 133 -13.74 18.14 34.01
C LEU A 133 -13.83 18.20 35.54
N TYR A 134 -12.73 17.89 36.23
CA TYR A 134 -12.64 18.02 37.67
C TYR A 134 -11.57 19.04 38.06
N LYS A 135 -11.77 19.71 39.20
CA LYS A 135 -10.79 20.61 39.79
C LYS A 135 -10.05 19.87 40.91
N GLY A 136 -8.72 19.93 40.90
CA GLY A 136 -7.92 19.40 42.00
C GLY A 136 -7.93 20.33 43.22
N GLU A 137 -8.23 19.80 44.39
CA GLU A 137 -8.15 20.47 45.69
C GLU A 137 -7.39 19.59 46.68
N LYS A 138 -6.54 20.19 47.52
CA LYS A 138 -5.80 19.42 48.53
C LYS A 138 -6.72 19.09 49.71
N ASP A 139 -6.72 17.83 50.13
CA ASP A 139 -7.40 17.39 51.34
C ASP A 139 -6.64 17.81 52.61
N LYS A 140 -7.20 17.47 53.78
CA LYS A 140 -6.61 17.78 55.10
C LYS A 140 -5.23 17.16 55.32
N ASN A 141 -4.87 16.14 54.54
CA ASN A 141 -3.61 15.42 54.60
C ASN A 141 -2.63 15.86 53.50
N GLY A 142 -3.02 16.86 52.68
CA GLY A 142 -2.21 17.39 51.58
C GLY A 142 -2.30 16.60 50.28
N ASN A 143 -3.13 15.54 50.21
CA ASN A 143 -3.32 14.76 48.98
C ASN A 143 -4.27 15.49 48.02
N LEU A 144 -4.06 15.32 46.72
CA LEU A 144 -4.94 15.90 45.70
C LEU A 144 -6.23 15.07 45.59
N ASN A 145 -7.37 15.72 45.83
CA ASN A 145 -8.72 15.19 45.61
C ASN A 145 -9.39 15.96 44.47
N TRP A 146 -10.10 15.25 43.59
CA TRP A 146 -10.76 15.85 42.44
C TRP A 146 -12.22 16.17 42.78
N VAL A 147 -12.62 17.44 42.67
CA VAL A 147 -13.95 17.93 43.07
C VAL A 147 -14.62 18.71 41.94
N ASN A 148 -15.89 19.08 42.15
CA ASN A 148 -16.67 19.95 41.28
C ASN A 148 -16.73 19.48 39.81
N PRO A 149 -17.24 18.26 39.54
CA PRO A 149 -17.38 17.75 38.19
C PRO A 149 -18.19 18.71 37.32
N GLN A 150 -17.56 19.24 36.27
CA GLN A 150 -18.22 20.01 35.23
C GLN A 150 -18.36 19.15 33.98
N PRO A 151 -19.48 19.25 33.24
CA PRO A 151 -19.53 18.67 31.91
C PRO A 151 -18.41 19.30 31.08
N LEU A 152 -17.65 18.47 30.36
CA LEU A 152 -16.77 19.02 29.34
C LEU A 152 -17.65 19.75 28.31
N PRO A 153 -17.19 20.83 27.66
CA PRO A 153 -17.89 21.44 26.51
C PRO A 153 -18.10 20.47 25.32
N MET A 154 -17.73 19.20 25.52
CA MET A 154 -18.14 17.97 24.82
C MET A 154 -19.65 17.81 24.57
N GLU A 155 -20.55 18.72 24.90
CA GLU A 155 -21.93 18.62 24.40
C GLU A 155 -21.93 18.44 22.87
N GLN A 156 -21.03 19.11 22.16
CA GLN A 156 -20.82 18.87 20.73
C GLN A 156 -20.22 17.49 20.41
N VAL A 157 -19.24 16.99 21.17
CA VAL A 157 -18.62 15.67 20.90
C VAL A 157 -19.58 14.51 21.22
N THR A 158 -20.26 14.58 22.36
CA THR A 158 -21.32 13.65 22.74
C THR A 158 -22.49 13.72 21.77
N GLN A 159 -22.87 14.92 21.30
CA GLN A 159 -23.90 15.08 20.28
C GLN A 159 -23.47 14.53 18.92
N ARG A 160 -22.20 14.72 18.52
CA ARG A 160 -21.62 14.15 17.30
C ARG A 160 -21.62 12.63 17.35
N PHE A 161 -21.21 12.02 18.46
CA PHE A 161 -21.30 10.56 18.63
C PHE A 161 -22.75 10.06 18.73
N ALA A 162 -23.67 10.83 19.32
CA ALA A 162 -25.09 10.50 19.30
C ALA A 162 -25.67 10.56 17.87
N ASN A 163 -25.32 11.57 17.09
CA ASN A 163 -25.67 11.70 15.68
C ASN A 163 -25.12 10.52 14.86
N ALA A 164 -23.82 10.22 15.03
CA ALA A 164 -23.17 9.07 14.40
C ALA A 164 -23.87 7.76 14.73
N ARG A 165 -24.22 7.51 16.00
CA ARG A 165 -24.97 6.31 16.42
C ARG A 165 -26.33 6.23 15.74
N ASN A 166 -27.05 7.35 15.65
CA ASN A 166 -28.35 7.39 14.97
C ASN A 166 -28.22 7.06 13.47
N ILE A 167 -27.26 7.68 12.79
CA ILE A 167 -27.01 7.44 11.37
C ILE A 167 -26.57 5.99 11.15
N MET A 168 -25.64 5.49 11.96
CA MET A 168 -25.18 4.10 11.92
C MET A 168 -26.34 3.13 12.10
N GLN A 169 -27.23 3.37 13.06
CA GLN A 169 -28.39 2.52 13.32
C GLN A 169 -29.38 2.50 12.14
N GLN A 170 -29.60 3.64 11.50
CA GLN A 170 -30.57 3.77 10.41
C GLN A 170 -30.01 3.28 9.06
N ASN A 171 -28.73 3.54 8.79
CA ASN A 171 -28.15 3.43 7.46
C ASN A 171 -27.10 2.31 7.33
N CYS A 172 -26.43 1.93 8.42
CA CYS A 172 -25.28 1.02 8.38
C CYS A 172 -25.56 -0.34 9.05
N ALA A 173 -26.33 -0.35 10.14
CA ALA A 173 -26.64 -1.53 10.95
C ALA A 173 -27.28 -2.71 10.18
N PRO A 174 -28.06 -2.52 9.09
CA PRO A 174 -28.54 -3.65 8.30
C PRO A 174 -27.41 -4.53 7.71
N CYS A 175 -26.23 -3.94 7.47
CA CYS A 175 -25.13 -4.62 6.79
C CYS A 175 -23.83 -4.65 7.58
N HIS A 176 -23.69 -3.87 8.66
CA HIS A 176 -22.44 -3.78 9.41
C HIS A 176 -22.67 -3.93 10.91
N ALA A 177 -21.69 -4.56 11.58
CA ALA A 177 -21.51 -4.49 13.02
C ALA A 177 -20.12 -3.92 13.34
N LEU A 178 -19.94 -3.39 14.55
CA LEU A 178 -18.63 -2.86 14.96
C LEU A 178 -17.62 -4.01 15.08
N GLU A 179 -17.92 -5.04 15.88
CA GLU A 179 -16.90 -6.03 16.27
C GLU A 179 -16.84 -7.28 15.38
N LYS A 180 -17.88 -7.55 14.57
CA LYS A 180 -18.00 -8.82 13.83
C LYS A 180 -18.42 -8.63 12.39
N ARG A 181 -17.98 -9.55 11.54
CA ARG A 181 -18.44 -9.66 10.15
C ARG A 181 -19.89 -10.09 10.13
N VAL A 182 -20.69 -9.44 9.29
CA VAL A 182 -22.07 -9.81 8.98
C VAL A 182 -22.22 -9.84 7.45
N THR A 183 -23.21 -9.16 6.87
CA THR A 183 -23.31 -8.94 5.42
C THR A 183 -22.09 -8.19 4.88
N GLY A 184 -21.61 -7.18 5.61
CA GLY A 184 -20.40 -6.42 5.36
C GLY A 184 -19.33 -6.64 6.44
N PRO A 185 -18.14 -6.03 6.28
CA PRO A 185 -17.06 -6.15 7.25
C PRO A 185 -17.38 -5.53 8.62
N ALA A 186 -16.66 -6.01 9.63
CA ALA A 186 -16.57 -5.37 10.93
C ALA A 186 -15.93 -3.98 10.80
N LEU A 187 -16.43 -2.99 11.54
CA LEU A 187 -15.99 -1.60 11.41
C LEU A 187 -14.98 -1.16 12.48
N MET A 188 -14.84 -1.89 13.60
CA MET A 188 -14.13 -1.49 14.82
C MET A 188 -12.67 -1.02 14.65
N TYR A 189 -11.99 -1.33 13.55
CA TYR A 189 -10.64 -0.83 13.28
C TYR A 189 -10.45 -0.29 11.86
N VAL A 190 -11.55 0.06 11.18
CA VAL A 190 -11.49 0.48 9.78
C VAL A 190 -10.59 1.71 9.58
N THR A 191 -10.55 2.61 10.55
CA THR A 191 -9.71 3.82 10.55
C THR A 191 -8.22 3.55 10.76
N ALA A 192 -7.86 2.42 11.38
CA ALA A 192 -6.47 1.99 11.49
C ALA A 192 -5.95 1.43 10.16
N VAL A 193 -6.84 0.93 9.29
CA VAL A 193 -6.48 0.20 8.07
C VAL A 193 -6.81 0.94 6.76
N ARG A 194 -7.63 1.99 6.79
CA ARG A 194 -7.97 2.82 5.63
C ARG A 194 -7.60 4.28 5.85
N ASP A 195 -7.31 4.98 4.76
CA ASP A 195 -7.07 6.41 4.81
C ASP A 195 -8.39 7.15 5.03
N HIS A 196 -8.38 8.22 5.83
CA HIS A 196 -9.59 8.99 6.17
C HIS A 196 -10.35 9.46 4.91
N LYS A 197 -9.63 10.04 3.95
CA LYS A 197 -10.21 10.44 2.66
C LYS A 197 -10.85 9.25 1.92
N TRP A 198 -10.20 8.09 1.92
CA TRP A 198 -10.74 6.90 1.26
C TRP A 198 -12.05 6.46 1.90
N LEU A 199 -12.13 6.45 3.25
CA LEU A 199 -13.37 6.13 3.96
C LEU A 199 -14.48 7.11 3.63
N PHE A 200 -14.13 8.39 3.57
CA PHE A 200 -15.06 9.45 3.22
C PHE A 200 -15.64 9.25 1.81
N ASP A 201 -14.78 9.03 0.82
CA ASP A 201 -15.18 8.76 -0.56
C ASP A 201 -15.99 7.46 -0.68
N PHE A 202 -15.60 6.41 0.06
CA PHE A 202 -16.25 5.10 0.03
C PHE A 202 -17.64 5.11 0.67
N ILE A 203 -17.80 5.75 1.83
CA ILE A 203 -19.09 5.91 2.49
C ILE A 203 -20.03 6.73 1.60
N ARG A 204 -19.55 7.80 0.98
CA ARG A 204 -20.35 8.65 0.10
C ARG A 204 -20.77 7.93 -1.19
N ASN A 205 -19.79 7.38 -1.90
CA ASN A 205 -19.99 6.79 -3.21
C ASN A 205 -18.95 5.71 -3.53
N ASN A 206 -19.09 4.53 -2.91
CA ASN A 206 -18.23 3.38 -3.18
C ASN A 206 -18.22 2.96 -4.67
N ALA A 207 -19.31 3.17 -5.41
CA ALA A 207 -19.37 2.83 -6.84
C ALA A 207 -18.37 3.64 -7.68
N ALA A 208 -18.10 4.89 -7.33
CA ALA A 208 -17.09 5.71 -8.01
C ALA A 208 -15.67 5.16 -7.79
N LEU A 209 -15.37 4.66 -6.57
CA LEU A 209 -14.08 4.01 -6.28
C LEU A 209 -13.94 2.67 -7.02
N LEU A 210 -15.02 1.90 -7.11
CA LEU A 210 -15.01 0.66 -7.92
C LEU A 210 -14.73 0.96 -9.39
N ALA A 211 -15.44 1.94 -9.96
CA ALA A 211 -15.30 2.34 -11.36
C ALA A 211 -13.93 2.95 -11.70
N SER A 212 -13.28 3.62 -10.75
CA SER A 212 -11.93 4.17 -10.94
C SER A 212 -10.84 3.09 -10.99
N GLY A 213 -11.19 1.84 -10.68
CA GLY A 213 -10.23 0.75 -10.54
C GLY A 213 -9.48 0.78 -9.21
N ASP A 214 -10.02 1.48 -8.18
CA ASP A 214 -9.42 1.49 -6.84
C ASP A 214 -9.23 0.05 -6.35
N ARG A 215 -7.98 -0.29 -6.04
CA ARG A 215 -7.62 -1.66 -5.72
C ARG A 215 -8.31 -2.12 -4.45
N GLU A 216 -8.37 -1.29 -3.41
CA GLU A 216 -8.93 -1.66 -2.11
C GLU A 216 -10.44 -1.85 -2.18
N ALA A 217 -11.14 -0.96 -2.89
CA ALA A 217 -12.58 -1.06 -3.12
C ALA A 217 -12.93 -2.32 -3.92
N ASN A 218 -12.22 -2.58 -5.03
CA ASN A 218 -12.46 -3.76 -5.87
C ASN A 218 -12.15 -5.07 -5.13
N CYS A 219 -11.12 -5.05 -4.28
CA CYS A 219 -10.75 -6.16 -3.42
C CYS A 219 -11.87 -6.50 -2.43
N LEU A 220 -12.35 -5.49 -1.70
CA LEU A 220 -13.46 -5.64 -0.76
C LEU A 220 -14.74 -6.11 -1.47
N PHE A 221 -15.06 -5.54 -2.63
CA PHE A 221 -16.22 -5.93 -3.41
C PHE A 221 -16.17 -7.40 -3.82
N ASN A 222 -15.01 -7.90 -4.26
CA ASN A 222 -14.85 -9.32 -4.59
C ASN A 222 -14.94 -10.23 -3.35
N GLU A 223 -14.35 -9.84 -2.21
CA GLU A 223 -14.40 -10.59 -0.94
C GLU A 223 -15.84 -10.77 -0.42
N TYR A 224 -16.69 -9.78 -0.67
CA TYR A 224 -18.09 -9.77 -0.24
C TYR A 224 -19.06 -10.19 -1.35
N ASN A 225 -18.63 -11.13 -2.21
CA ASN A 225 -19.44 -11.73 -3.28
C ASN A 225 -20.05 -10.70 -4.24
N LYS A 226 -19.37 -9.58 -4.47
CA LYS A 226 -19.84 -8.47 -5.31
C LYS A 226 -21.16 -7.88 -4.82
N THR A 227 -21.42 -7.96 -3.51
CA THR A 227 -22.56 -7.32 -2.86
C THR A 227 -22.35 -5.81 -2.90
N ALA A 228 -23.26 -5.09 -3.55
CA ALA A 228 -23.20 -3.64 -3.61
C ALA A 228 -23.55 -3.02 -2.25
N MET A 229 -22.73 -2.08 -1.78
CA MET A 229 -23.04 -1.24 -0.63
C MET A 229 -23.87 -0.04 -1.09
N THR A 230 -24.93 0.27 -0.36
CA THR A 230 -25.79 1.44 -0.60
C THR A 230 -24.96 2.73 -0.68
N LEU A 231 -25.34 3.63 -1.60
CA LEU A 231 -24.72 4.95 -1.72
C LEU A 231 -25.38 5.95 -0.76
N PHE A 232 -24.59 6.85 -0.19
CA PHE A 232 -25.07 7.84 0.76
C PHE A 232 -24.75 9.28 0.32
N PRO A 233 -25.21 9.72 -0.87
CA PRO A 233 -24.93 11.07 -1.37
C PRO A 233 -25.60 12.18 -0.54
N ASN A 234 -26.59 11.82 0.27
CA ASN A 234 -27.35 12.75 1.11
C ASN A 234 -26.74 12.97 2.49
N LEU A 235 -25.74 12.17 2.91
CA LEU A 235 -25.02 12.42 4.16
C LEU A 235 -24.09 13.62 3.97
N SER A 236 -24.18 14.59 4.89
CA SER A 236 -23.29 15.74 4.88
C SER A 236 -21.85 15.33 5.19
N ASP A 237 -20.89 16.21 4.90
CA ASP A 237 -19.49 16.00 5.27
C ASP A 237 -19.34 15.79 6.79
N ALA A 238 -20.11 16.55 7.59
CA ALA A 238 -20.11 16.43 9.05
C ALA A 238 -20.67 15.08 9.52
N ASP A 239 -21.71 14.56 8.87
CA ASP A 239 -22.30 13.26 9.22
C ASP A 239 -21.29 12.12 8.99
N ILE A 240 -20.59 12.14 7.86
CA ILE A 240 -19.57 11.12 7.55
C ILE A 240 -18.39 11.24 8.52
N GLU A 241 -17.95 12.47 8.84
CA GLU A 241 -16.90 12.71 9.81
C GLU A 241 -17.25 12.15 11.19
N ASP A 242 -18.49 12.37 11.63
CA ASP A 242 -18.98 11.89 12.93
C ASP A 242 -19.02 10.36 13.00
N ILE A 243 -19.41 9.69 11.92
CA ILE A 243 -19.39 8.22 11.82
C ILE A 243 -17.95 7.70 11.94
N ILE A 244 -17.02 8.26 11.16
CA ILE A 244 -15.62 7.84 11.16
C ILE A 244 -15.00 8.05 12.55
N ALA A 245 -15.24 9.22 13.17
CA ALA A 245 -14.73 9.54 14.50
C ALA A 245 -15.31 8.61 15.58
N TYR A 246 -16.61 8.29 15.50
CA TYR A 246 -17.26 7.36 16.43
C TYR A 246 -16.66 5.96 16.34
N ILE A 247 -16.44 5.44 15.12
CA ILE A 247 -15.86 4.12 14.89
C ILE A 247 -14.41 4.06 15.40
N ASP A 248 -13.60 5.08 15.10
CA ASP A 248 -12.20 5.16 15.56
C ASP A 248 -12.12 5.16 17.09
N ASN A 249 -12.95 6.00 17.72
CA ASN A 249 -13.04 6.10 19.16
C ASN A 249 -13.42 4.77 19.81
N TYR A 250 -14.42 4.09 19.25
CA TYR A 250 -14.87 2.79 19.74
C TYR A 250 -13.75 1.73 19.69
N GLY A 251 -13.01 1.66 18.58
CA GLY A 251 -11.89 0.74 18.44
C GLY A 251 -10.78 0.98 19.45
N LYS A 252 -10.36 2.24 19.59
CA LYS A 252 -9.29 2.64 20.51
C LYS A 252 -9.68 2.45 21.98
N GLU A 253 -10.94 2.69 22.33
CA GLU A 253 -11.43 2.43 23.68
C GLU A 253 -11.46 0.93 23.99
N LYS A 254 -11.90 0.11 23.03
CA LYS A 254 -12.11 -1.33 23.23
C LYS A 254 -10.80 -2.11 23.30
N ASP A 255 -9.87 -1.86 22.36
CA ASP A 255 -8.53 -2.45 22.37
C ASP A 255 -7.52 -1.57 21.58
N PRO A 256 -6.83 -0.65 22.28
CA PRO A 256 -5.90 0.30 21.66
C PRO A 256 -4.62 -0.35 21.15
N GLU A 257 -4.23 -1.52 21.68
CA GLU A 257 -3.01 -2.21 21.25
C GLU A 257 -3.18 -2.77 19.85
N THR A 258 -4.32 -3.42 19.58
CA THR A 258 -4.63 -3.94 18.24
C THR A 258 -4.81 -2.80 17.23
N HIS A 259 -5.50 -1.71 17.59
CA HIS A 259 -5.62 -0.53 16.73
C HIS A 259 -4.23 -0.02 16.26
N ASN A 260 -3.30 0.14 17.18
CA ASN A 260 -1.95 0.60 16.88
C ASN A 260 -1.15 -0.40 16.02
N LYS A 261 -1.25 -1.70 16.31
CA LYS A 261 -0.61 -2.75 15.52
C LYS A 261 -1.11 -2.75 14.06
N LEU A 262 -2.43 -2.60 13.87
CA LEU A 262 -3.05 -2.55 12.54
C LEU A 262 -2.58 -1.34 11.72
N ARG A 263 -2.45 -0.18 12.38
CA ARG A 263 -1.93 1.03 11.74
C ARG A 263 -0.49 0.85 11.24
N LEU A 264 0.39 0.29 12.08
CA LEU A 264 1.78 0.00 11.69
C LEU A 264 1.88 -1.03 10.55
N ALA A 265 0.98 -2.02 10.56
CA ALA A 265 0.88 -3.02 9.50
C ALA A 265 0.47 -2.39 8.16
N LYS A 266 -0.54 -1.51 8.17
CA LYS A 266 -0.97 -0.75 6.99
C LYS A 266 0.18 0.04 6.38
N ASP A 267 0.93 0.78 7.19
CA ASP A 267 2.07 1.58 6.71
C ASP A 267 3.12 0.70 6.03
N SER A 268 3.39 -0.46 6.62
CA SER A 268 4.32 -1.46 6.07
C SER A 268 3.81 -2.06 4.75
N CYS A 269 2.53 -2.45 4.67
CA CYS A 269 1.93 -2.98 3.44
C CYS A 269 1.85 -1.92 2.32
N LYS A 270 1.54 -0.66 2.65
CA LYS A 270 1.48 0.46 1.69
C LYS A 270 2.85 0.73 1.08
N GLN A 271 3.89 0.73 1.90
CA GLN A 271 5.27 0.89 1.43
C GLN A 271 5.69 -0.27 0.51
N TYR A 272 5.38 -1.51 0.90
CA TYR A 272 5.63 -2.69 0.07
C TYR A 272 4.97 -2.56 -1.32
N PHE A 273 3.69 -2.18 -1.39
CA PHE A 273 3.00 -2.04 -2.68
C PHE A 273 3.52 -0.91 -3.54
N LYS A 274 3.92 0.20 -2.93
CA LYS A 274 4.55 1.31 -3.64
C LYS A 274 5.86 0.87 -4.31
N GLU A 275 6.71 0.17 -3.58
CA GLU A 275 7.98 -0.35 -4.10
C GLU A 275 7.74 -1.40 -5.21
N PHE A 276 6.81 -2.34 -4.98
CA PHE A 276 6.48 -3.37 -5.95
C PHE A 276 5.89 -2.79 -7.24
N ALA A 277 4.94 -1.85 -7.13
CA ALA A 277 4.32 -1.21 -8.29
C ALA A 277 5.33 -0.38 -9.09
N ALA A 278 6.23 0.34 -8.42
CA ALA A 278 7.28 1.11 -9.10
C ALA A 278 8.22 0.20 -9.91
N LEU A 279 8.60 -0.95 -9.37
CA LEU A 279 9.40 -1.95 -10.10
C LEU A 279 8.65 -2.49 -11.33
N LYS A 280 7.34 -2.77 -11.19
CA LYS A 280 6.51 -3.26 -12.32
C LYS A 280 6.30 -2.23 -13.42
N VAL A 281 6.15 -0.95 -13.09
CA VAL A 281 6.09 0.12 -14.08
C VAL A 281 7.42 0.22 -14.84
N LYS A 282 8.54 0.25 -14.11
CA LYS A 282 9.88 0.31 -14.71
C LYS A 282 10.17 -0.89 -15.61
N GLU A 283 9.79 -2.09 -15.19
CA GLU A 283 9.88 -3.31 -16.00
C GLU A 283 9.13 -3.13 -17.33
N LYS A 284 7.86 -2.69 -17.27
CA LYS A 284 7.03 -2.48 -18.46
C LYS A 284 7.61 -1.43 -19.41
N GLU A 285 8.17 -0.35 -18.89
CA GLU A 285 8.84 0.70 -19.69
C GLU A 285 10.10 0.18 -20.39
N LEU A 286 10.92 -0.62 -19.68
CA LEU A 286 12.12 -1.23 -20.26
C LEU A 286 11.76 -2.26 -21.33
N ILE A 287 10.71 -3.06 -21.12
CA ILE A 287 10.18 -3.99 -22.14
C ILE A 287 9.63 -3.20 -23.35
N ALA A 288 8.88 -2.13 -23.11
CA ALA A 288 8.32 -1.31 -24.19
C ALA A 288 9.41 -0.64 -25.05
N SER A 289 10.58 -0.34 -24.45
CA SER A 289 11.74 0.28 -25.11
C SER A 289 12.74 -0.71 -25.73
N ASN A 290 12.55 -2.02 -25.54
CA ASN A 290 13.37 -3.05 -26.18
C ASN A 290 13.14 -3.19 -27.70
N GLY A 291 12.05 -2.61 -28.25
CA GLY A 291 11.71 -2.73 -29.68
C GLY A 291 10.97 -4.03 -30.02
N GLU A 292 10.77 -4.30 -31.32
CA GLU A 292 10.22 -5.58 -31.81
C GLU A 292 11.27 -6.70 -31.69
N PHE A 293 10.80 -7.93 -31.43
CA PHE A 293 11.65 -9.12 -31.33
C PHE A 293 12.50 -9.37 -32.60
N VAL A 294 11.97 -8.94 -33.75
CA VAL A 294 12.54 -9.07 -35.11
C VAL A 294 12.48 -7.73 -35.83
N ALA A 295 13.60 -7.03 -35.96
CA ALA A 295 13.67 -5.83 -36.77
C ALA A 295 14.06 -6.18 -38.22
N ALA A 296 13.07 -6.38 -39.10
CA ALA A 296 13.32 -6.34 -40.54
C ALA A 296 13.34 -4.87 -40.97
N HIS A 297 14.51 -4.31 -41.29
CA HIS A 297 14.61 -2.94 -41.81
C HIS A 297 13.90 -2.82 -43.17
N ARG A 298 12.60 -2.53 -43.17
CA ARG A 298 11.83 -2.19 -44.37
C ARG A 298 12.04 -0.72 -44.71
N THR A 299 12.94 -0.43 -45.64
CA THR A 299 13.03 0.89 -46.26
C THR A 299 12.25 0.88 -47.57
N TYR A 300 10.90 0.96 -47.55
CA TYR A 300 10.13 1.51 -48.68
C TYR A 300 8.67 1.82 -48.30
N SER A 301 8.20 2.98 -48.75
CA SER A 301 6.80 3.38 -48.80
C SER A 301 6.21 2.92 -50.14
N ALA A 302 5.53 1.77 -50.17
CA ALA A 302 4.79 1.33 -51.35
C ALA A 302 3.40 2.00 -51.41
N PRO A 303 2.89 2.32 -52.61
CA PRO A 303 1.54 2.86 -52.74
C PRO A 303 0.50 1.80 -52.32
N MET A 304 -0.47 2.21 -51.48
CA MET A 304 -1.55 1.35 -50.99
C MET A 304 -2.40 0.85 -52.15
N VAL A 305 -2.21 -0.41 -52.55
CA VAL A 305 -3.21 -1.17 -53.28
C VAL A 305 -4.20 -1.73 -52.26
N PRO A 306 -5.53 -1.62 -52.47
CA PRO A 306 -6.49 -2.23 -51.55
C PRO A 306 -6.39 -3.75 -51.70
N VAL A 307 -5.81 -4.42 -50.71
CA VAL A 307 -5.71 -5.89 -50.67
C VAL A 307 -6.86 -6.42 -49.82
N THR A 308 -7.90 -6.94 -50.46
CA THR A 308 -8.91 -7.81 -49.83
C THR A 308 -8.42 -9.26 -49.85
N LEU A 309 -7.37 -9.59 -49.11
CA LEU A 309 -6.91 -10.97 -48.91
C LEU A 309 -6.77 -11.27 -47.41
N ASN A 310 -7.35 -12.38 -46.95
CA ASN A 310 -7.14 -12.95 -45.60
C ASN A 310 -5.71 -13.53 -45.49
N THR A 311 -4.71 -12.67 -45.35
CA THR A 311 -3.32 -13.07 -45.10
C THR A 311 -3.09 -13.38 -43.62
N VAL A 312 -2.13 -14.26 -43.32
CA VAL A 312 -1.69 -14.47 -41.92
C VAL A 312 -1.06 -13.20 -41.36
N VAL A 313 -1.40 -12.84 -40.12
CA VAL A 313 -0.78 -11.73 -39.40
C VAL A 313 0.16 -12.30 -38.32
N PRO A 314 1.49 -12.07 -38.43
CA PRO A 314 2.44 -12.46 -37.39
C PRO A 314 2.14 -11.76 -36.06
N ASN A 315 2.42 -12.43 -34.94
CA ASN A 315 2.17 -11.85 -33.62
C ASN A 315 3.27 -10.84 -33.25
N THR A 316 2.92 -9.56 -33.09
CA THR A 316 3.86 -8.50 -32.69
C THR A 316 3.97 -8.40 -31.16
N ASN A 317 4.57 -9.40 -30.52
CA ASN A 317 4.89 -9.33 -29.09
C ASN A 317 6.31 -8.78 -28.86
N LYS A 318 6.45 -7.91 -27.85
CA LYS A 318 7.74 -7.35 -27.43
C LYS A 318 8.43 -8.32 -26.49
N SER A 319 9.60 -8.83 -26.87
CA SER A 319 10.32 -9.81 -26.07
C SER A 319 11.11 -9.18 -24.93
N VAL A 320 11.18 -9.90 -23.81
CA VAL A 320 11.97 -9.50 -22.64
C VAL A 320 13.44 -9.90 -22.86
N TYR A 321 13.68 -11.05 -23.50
CA TYR A 321 15.02 -11.52 -23.84
C TYR A 321 15.22 -11.68 -25.35
N TYR A 322 16.49 -11.72 -25.72
CA TYR A 322 17.10 -11.88 -27.04
C TYR A 322 16.35 -11.38 -28.29
N SER A 323 16.98 -10.49 -29.06
CA SER A 323 16.56 -10.14 -30.42
C SER A 323 17.61 -10.65 -31.42
N PHE A 324 17.23 -10.88 -32.68
CA PHE A 324 18.21 -11.17 -33.71
C PHE A 324 18.48 -9.97 -34.60
N ASN A 325 19.75 -9.79 -34.96
CA ASN A 325 20.17 -8.85 -35.99
C ASN A 325 20.43 -9.62 -37.29
N ILE A 326 20.24 -8.92 -38.41
CA ILE A 326 20.61 -9.38 -39.75
C ILE A 326 21.72 -8.42 -40.24
N ASP A 327 22.92 -8.95 -40.48
CA ASP A 327 24.14 -8.13 -40.53
C ASP A 327 24.68 -7.85 -41.95
N SER A 328 23.91 -8.09 -43.01
CA SER A 328 24.33 -7.78 -44.38
C SER A 328 23.72 -6.47 -44.89
N PHE A 329 24.60 -5.55 -45.33
CA PHE A 329 24.22 -4.38 -46.11
C PHE A 329 24.16 -4.76 -47.59
N ASP A 330 22.97 -4.96 -48.15
CA ASP A 330 22.72 -4.85 -49.59
C ASP A 330 21.23 -4.64 -49.93
N TRP A 331 20.90 -4.35 -51.19
CA TRP A 331 19.52 -4.18 -51.68
C TRP A 331 18.72 -5.49 -51.63
N TYR A 332 17.54 -5.48 -50.99
CA TYR A 332 16.51 -6.50 -51.18
C TYR A 332 15.13 -5.86 -51.42
N ASN A 333 14.90 -5.44 -52.67
CA ASN A 333 13.59 -5.63 -53.30
C ASN A 333 13.74 -6.82 -54.26
N VAL A 334 12.97 -7.88 -54.08
CA VAL A 334 12.82 -8.95 -55.09
C VAL A 334 11.32 -9.13 -55.35
N ASP A 335 10.72 -8.15 -56.01
CA ASP A 335 9.38 -8.28 -56.59
C ASP A 335 9.42 -9.22 -57.80
N ILE A 336 9.36 -10.51 -57.52
CA ILE A 336 8.46 -11.38 -58.26
C ILE A 336 7.63 -12.08 -57.19
N LEU A 337 6.31 -11.89 -57.22
CA LEU A 337 5.42 -12.71 -56.40
C LEU A 337 5.79 -14.16 -56.68
N LEU A 338 5.99 -15.02 -55.67
CA LEU A 338 6.44 -16.41 -55.87
C LEU A 338 5.69 -17.11 -57.01
N LYS A 339 4.39 -16.83 -57.19
CA LYS A 339 3.55 -17.29 -58.32
C LYS A 339 4.08 -16.98 -59.74
N ASN A 340 5.02 -16.06 -59.90
CA ASN A 340 5.59 -15.63 -61.16
C ASN A 340 6.92 -16.33 -61.48
N LEU A 341 7.47 -17.16 -60.58
CA LEU A 341 8.63 -18.00 -60.88
C LEU A 341 8.20 -19.31 -61.56
N SER A 342 8.96 -19.75 -62.57
CA SER A 342 8.70 -21.04 -63.23
C SER A 342 8.89 -22.20 -62.24
N GLY A 343 7.93 -23.13 -62.20
CA GLY A 343 7.99 -24.31 -61.33
C GLY A 343 7.35 -24.14 -59.95
N ILE A 344 6.63 -23.05 -59.71
CA ILE A 344 5.81 -22.83 -58.51
C ILE A 344 4.42 -23.43 -58.73
N VAL A 345 3.94 -24.15 -57.72
CA VAL A 345 2.58 -24.70 -57.67
C VAL A 345 1.82 -24.13 -56.48
N ASP A 346 0.49 -24.15 -56.55
CA ASP A 346 -0.36 -23.90 -55.38
C ASP A 346 -0.17 -25.04 -54.38
N GLY A 347 0.38 -24.69 -53.22
CA GLY A 347 0.66 -25.62 -52.15
C GLY A 347 -0.09 -25.29 -50.86
N GLU A 348 -0.07 -26.25 -49.94
CA GLU A 348 -0.64 -26.13 -48.60
C GLU A 348 0.40 -26.56 -47.58
N LEU A 349 0.70 -25.68 -46.62
CA LEU A 349 1.61 -25.95 -45.51
C LEU A 349 0.97 -25.52 -44.20
N ARG A 350 0.77 -26.49 -43.32
CA ARG A 350 0.26 -26.29 -41.97
C ARG A 350 1.26 -26.81 -40.96
N VAL A 351 1.59 -26.01 -39.95
CA VAL A 351 2.52 -26.39 -38.88
C VAL A 351 1.79 -26.37 -37.55
N SER A 352 1.70 -27.53 -36.90
CA SER A 352 1.14 -27.67 -35.56
C SER A 352 2.24 -27.60 -34.51
N ILE A 353 2.05 -26.76 -33.49
CA ILE A 353 2.95 -26.68 -32.34
C ILE A 353 2.37 -27.51 -31.18
N SER A 354 3.09 -28.52 -30.70
CA SER A 354 2.63 -29.38 -29.60
C SER A 354 3.07 -28.87 -28.23
N GLY A 355 2.13 -28.44 -27.38
CA GLY A 355 2.36 -28.07 -25.98
C GLY A 355 1.55 -26.83 -25.53
N ASP A 356 1.38 -26.66 -24.21
CA ASP A 356 0.72 -25.49 -23.62
C ASP A 356 1.71 -24.33 -23.46
N TYR A 357 1.92 -23.61 -24.55
CA TYR A 357 2.79 -22.44 -24.58
C TYR A 357 1.96 -21.16 -24.51
N LYS A 358 2.42 -20.19 -23.72
CA LYS A 358 1.90 -18.81 -23.76
C LYS A 358 2.28 -18.17 -25.10
N GLU A 359 1.50 -17.18 -25.52
CA GLU A 359 1.42 -16.56 -26.87
C GLU A 359 2.72 -15.96 -27.48
N ASN A 360 3.90 -16.26 -26.94
CA ASN A 360 5.20 -15.71 -27.34
C ASN A 360 6.04 -16.71 -28.16
N LEU A 361 5.42 -17.41 -29.13
CA LEU A 361 6.11 -18.30 -30.05
C LEU A 361 6.12 -17.69 -31.46
N HIS A 362 7.31 -17.62 -32.04
CA HIS A 362 7.54 -17.20 -33.41
C HIS A 362 7.92 -18.43 -34.24
N VAL A 363 7.24 -18.60 -35.37
CA VAL A 363 7.43 -19.75 -36.25
C VAL A 363 7.86 -19.25 -37.63
N PHE A 364 8.99 -19.74 -38.12
CA PHE A 364 9.58 -19.31 -39.39
C PHE A 364 9.69 -20.47 -40.38
N ILE A 365 9.50 -20.18 -41.66
CA ILE A 365 9.89 -21.06 -42.77
C ILE A 365 11.14 -20.51 -43.44
N ILE A 366 12.10 -21.39 -43.72
CA ILE A 366 13.31 -21.09 -44.50
C ILE A 366 13.40 -22.03 -45.70
N ILE A 367 13.54 -21.48 -46.90
CA ILE A 367 13.85 -22.22 -48.13
C ILE A 367 15.05 -21.54 -48.82
N PRO A 368 16.29 -21.96 -48.50
CA PRO A 368 17.51 -21.30 -48.95
C PRO A 368 17.67 -21.23 -50.47
N ASP A 369 17.27 -22.29 -51.19
CA ASP A 369 17.41 -22.40 -52.64
C ASP A 369 16.72 -21.27 -53.41
N ILE A 370 15.60 -20.77 -52.86
CA ILE A 370 14.83 -19.64 -53.41
C ILE A 370 14.93 -18.38 -52.54
N ARG A 371 15.85 -18.37 -51.56
CA ARG A 371 16.06 -17.27 -50.61
C ARG A 371 14.78 -16.84 -49.88
N MET A 372 13.90 -17.78 -49.57
CA MET A 372 12.66 -17.51 -48.82
C MET A 372 12.93 -17.59 -47.33
N PHE A 373 12.60 -16.52 -46.61
CA PHE A 373 12.53 -16.45 -45.15
C PHE A 373 11.23 -15.72 -44.78
N ALA A 374 10.28 -16.41 -44.16
CA ALA A 374 8.98 -15.84 -43.82
C ALA A 374 8.53 -16.27 -42.42
N GLU A 375 7.89 -15.34 -41.71
CA GLU A 375 7.25 -15.61 -40.43
C GLU A 375 5.82 -16.10 -40.64
N GLY A 376 5.42 -17.10 -39.87
CA GLY A 376 4.08 -17.65 -39.86
C GLY A 376 3.18 -16.97 -38.83
N GLY A 377 1.88 -16.96 -39.12
CA GLY A 377 0.83 -16.53 -38.20
C GLY A 377 -0.18 -17.65 -37.96
N LEU A 378 -1.03 -17.47 -36.95
CA LEU A 378 -2.10 -18.43 -36.66
C LEU A 378 -3.08 -18.53 -37.82
N LEU A 379 -3.55 -19.74 -38.10
CA LEU A 379 -4.62 -20.00 -39.06
C LEU A 379 -5.99 -19.61 -38.48
N ASP A 380 -6.90 -19.15 -39.33
CA ASP A 380 -8.24 -18.71 -38.91
C ASP A 380 -9.00 -19.84 -38.20
N GLY A 381 -9.44 -19.59 -36.97
CA GLY A 381 -10.25 -20.53 -36.18
C GLY A 381 -9.49 -21.72 -35.57
N GLU A 382 -8.17 -21.80 -35.73
CA GLU A 382 -7.34 -22.91 -35.26
C GLU A 382 -6.45 -22.49 -34.08
N LYS A 383 -6.26 -23.38 -33.10
CA LYS A 383 -5.30 -23.18 -32.01
C LYS A 383 -3.99 -23.89 -32.31
N HIS A 384 -2.86 -23.23 -32.08
CA HIS A 384 -1.51 -23.77 -32.26
C HIS A 384 -1.16 -24.24 -33.67
N LYS A 385 -1.95 -23.88 -34.70
CA LYS A 385 -1.64 -24.16 -36.10
C LYS A 385 -1.26 -22.87 -36.82
N TYR A 386 -0.17 -22.94 -37.56
CA TYR A 386 0.44 -21.81 -38.25
C TYR A 386 0.44 -22.01 -39.76
N GLY A 387 0.17 -20.93 -40.47
CA GLY A 387 0.37 -20.78 -41.92
C GLY A 387 1.36 -19.65 -42.22
N PHE A 388 1.86 -19.60 -43.45
CA PHE A 388 2.98 -18.72 -43.83
C PHE A 388 2.64 -17.76 -44.99
N TYR A 389 1.38 -17.69 -45.41
CA TYR A 389 0.94 -16.76 -46.45
C TYR A 389 -0.54 -16.37 -46.30
N THR A 390 -1.45 -17.33 -46.44
CA THR A 390 -2.90 -17.12 -46.29
C THR A 390 -3.44 -17.84 -45.06
N ALA A 391 -4.50 -17.28 -44.45
CA ALA A 391 -5.04 -17.77 -43.18
C ALA A 391 -5.73 -19.15 -43.29
N ASP A 392 -5.93 -19.67 -44.51
CA ASP A 392 -6.42 -21.03 -44.79
C ASP A 392 -5.28 -22.08 -44.96
N GLY A 393 -4.02 -21.63 -44.89
CA GLY A 393 -2.81 -22.46 -44.97
C GLY A 393 -2.22 -22.61 -46.37
N LYS A 394 -2.75 -21.91 -47.38
CA LYS A 394 -2.18 -21.96 -48.74
C LYS A 394 -0.93 -21.11 -48.85
N ILE A 395 0.01 -21.57 -49.66
CA ILE A 395 1.31 -20.96 -49.91
C ILE A 395 1.80 -21.31 -51.33
N PRO A 396 2.28 -20.35 -52.13
CA PRO A 396 3.00 -20.67 -53.36
C PRO A 396 4.27 -21.47 -53.05
N MET A 397 4.43 -22.65 -53.64
CA MET A 397 5.46 -23.61 -53.25
C MET A 397 6.27 -24.12 -54.44
N MET A 398 7.59 -24.14 -54.32
CA MET A 398 8.47 -24.90 -55.24
C MET A 398 8.67 -26.29 -54.66
N LEU A 399 8.51 -27.33 -55.48
CA LEU A 399 8.62 -28.72 -55.03
C LEU A 399 10.07 -29.20 -54.99
N ASN A 400 10.35 -30.21 -54.17
CA ASN A 400 11.64 -30.90 -54.07
C ASN A 400 12.81 -29.99 -53.62
N LYS A 401 12.53 -28.97 -52.83
CA LYS A 401 13.53 -28.09 -52.21
C LYS A 401 13.70 -28.40 -50.73
N LYS A 402 14.93 -28.30 -50.25
CA LYS A 402 15.22 -28.46 -48.81
C LYS A 402 14.76 -27.21 -48.06
N ALA A 403 14.02 -27.41 -46.98
CA ALA A 403 13.40 -26.35 -46.20
C ALA A 403 13.47 -26.66 -44.69
N TRP A 404 13.27 -25.62 -43.88
CA TRP A 404 13.26 -25.68 -42.43
C TRP A 404 12.03 -24.98 -41.87
N ILE A 405 11.43 -25.58 -40.86
CA ILE A 405 10.58 -24.89 -39.90
C ILE A 405 11.40 -24.65 -38.65
N ILE A 406 11.36 -23.42 -38.13
CA ILE A 406 11.96 -23.06 -36.85
C ILE A 406 10.85 -22.51 -35.97
N ALA A 407 10.79 -22.98 -34.73
CA ALA A 407 9.96 -22.38 -33.69
C ALA A 407 10.88 -21.88 -32.57
N THR A 408 10.74 -20.61 -32.19
CA THR A 408 11.50 -19.99 -31.11
C THR A 408 10.57 -19.16 -30.24
N GLY A 409 10.84 -19.08 -28.94
CA GLY A 409 10.02 -18.29 -28.03
C GLY A 409 10.51 -18.35 -26.59
N GLU A 410 9.69 -17.84 -25.68
CA GLU A 410 10.08 -17.71 -24.26
C GLU A 410 9.03 -18.30 -23.32
N GLN A 411 9.51 -19.04 -22.31
CA GLN A 411 8.68 -19.53 -21.21
C GLN A 411 9.45 -19.48 -19.89
N LYS A 412 8.92 -18.75 -18.89
CA LYS A 412 9.48 -18.64 -17.53
C LYS A 412 10.99 -18.31 -17.53
N ASP A 413 11.38 -17.29 -18.30
CA ASP A 413 12.78 -16.83 -18.42
C ASP A 413 13.75 -17.83 -19.07
N GLN A 414 13.23 -18.82 -19.80
CA GLN A 414 14.03 -19.80 -20.54
C GLN A 414 13.65 -19.81 -22.03
N LEU A 415 14.66 -19.99 -22.89
CA LEU A 415 14.51 -20.04 -24.34
C LEU A 415 13.87 -21.36 -24.77
N LEU A 416 12.86 -21.29 -25.62
CA LEU A 416 12.31 -22.43 -26.33
C LEU A 416 12.85 -22.43 -27.76
N PHE A 417 13.24 -23.60 -28.23
CA PHE A 417 13.69 -23.78 -29.60
C PHE A 417 13.26 -25.13 -30.13
N ALA A 418 12.90 -25.14 -31.41
CA ALA A 418 12.57 -26.32 -32.16
C ALA A 418 12.97 -26.09 -33.62
N GLN A 419 13.44 -27.15 -34.29
CA GLN A 419 13.64 -27.13 -35.74
C GLN A 419 13.11 -28.42 -36.36
N GLN A 420 12.66 -28.32 -37.60
CA GLN A 420 12.34 -29.47 -38.43
C GLN A 420 12.80 -29.24 -39.85
N VAL A 421 13.66 -30.13 -40.35
CA VAL A 421 14.10 -30.17 -41.75
C VAL A 421 13.08 -30.96 -42.56
N PHE A 422 12.72 -30.45 -43.74
CA PHE A 422 11.81 -31.14 -44.64
C PHE A 422 12.14 -30.86 -46.11
N ILE A 423 11.50 -31.64 -47.00
CA ILE A 423 11.51 -31.39 -48.45
C ILE A 423 10.14 -30.86 -48.84
N THR A 424 10.09 -29.77 -49.59
CA THR A 424 8.85 -29.13 -50.01
C THR A 424 8.03 -30.05 -50.92
N LYS A 425 6.73 -30.15 -50.62
CA LYS A 425 5.72 -30.93 -51.35
C LYS A 425 4.49 -30.07 -51.59
N GLN A 426 3.59 -30.52 -52.46
CA GLN A 426 2.38 -29.77 -52.78
C GLN A 426 1.45 -29.63 -51.56
N LYS A 427 1.37 -30.66 -50.72
CA LYS A 427 0.61 -30.61 -49.46
C LYS A 427 1.45 -31.20 -48.33
N LEU A 428 1.56 -30.46 -47.23
CA LEU A 428 2.35 -30.87 -46.08
C LEU A 428 1.71 -30.39 -44.78
N GLU A 429 1.67 -31.29 -43.81
CA GLU A 429 1.26 -31.00 -42.44
C GLU A 429 2.40 -31.46 -41.52
N LEU A 430 2.96 -30.54 -40.76
CA LEU A 430 4.11 -30.76 -39.90
C LEU A 430 3.72 -30.56 -38.44
N ALA A 431 4.39 -31.27 -37.54
CA ALA A 431 4.24 -31.10 -36.11
C ALA A 431 5.63 -30.89 -35.49
N ILE A 432 5.75 -29.84 -34.70
CA ILE A 432 7.01 -29.45 -34.06
C ILE A 432 6.79 -29.19 -32.57
N SER A 433 7.74 -29.66 -31.76
CA SER A 433 7.66 -29.58 -30.29
C SER A 433 8.83 -28.76 -29.76
N PRO A 434 8.62 -27.47 -29.41
CA PRO A 434 9.63 -26.66 -28.77
C PRO A 434 10.10 -27.23 -27.44
N ALA A 435 11.41 -27.25 -27.24
CA ALA A 435 12.06 -27.65 -26.00
C ALA A 435 12.94 -26.53 -25.47
N LEU A 436 13.24 -26.58 -24.16
CA LEU A 436 14.18 -25.66 -23.53
C LEU A 436 15.55 -25.74 -24.23
N SER A 437 16.13 -24.58 -24.54
CA SER A 437 17.36 -24.47 -25.30
C SER A 437 18.26 -23.35 -24.78
N THR A 438 19.44 -23.22 -25.37
CA THR A 438 20.43 -22.19 -25.04
C THR A 438 20.75 -21.34 -26.26
N LYS A 439 21.19 -20.10 -26.03
CA LYS A 439 21.68 -19.19 -27.08
C LYS A 439 22.76 -19.85 -27.94
N ALA A 440 23.67 -20.60 -27.33
CA ALA A 440 24.74 -21.30 -28.03
C ALA A 440 24.21 -22.35 -29.00
N ALA A 441 23.27 -23.19 -28.56
CA ALA A 441 22.67 -24.23 -29.40
C ALA A 441 21.88 -23.64 -30.58
N ILE A 442 21.15 -22.54 -30.36
CA ILE A 442 20.41 -21.84 -31.41
C ILE A 442 21.38 -21.20 -32.42
N ASN A 443 22.42 -20.52 -31.94
CA ASN A 443 23.44 -19.92 -32.80
C ASN A 443 24.21 -20.97 -33.61
N GLU A 444 24.47 -22.15 -33.05
CA GLU A 444 25.09 -23.27 -33.75
C GLU A 444 24.19 -23.80 -34.87
N PHE A 445 22.89 -23.96 -34.60
CA PHE A 445 21.92 -24.30 -35.63
C PHE A 445 21.90 -23.27 -36.76
N ILE A 446 21.84 -21.98 -36.41
CA ILE A 446 21.82 -20.89 -37.39
C ILE A 446 23.08 -20.91 -38.27
N LYS A 447 24.26 -21.11 -37.68
CA LYS A 447 25.53 -21.28 -38.43
C LYS A 447 25.52 -22.49 -39.37
N GLY A 448 24.77 -23.53 -39.03
CA GLY A 448 24.61 -24.75 -39.84
C GLY A 448 23.64 -24.61 -41.02
N LEU A 449 22.85 -23.53 -41.07
CA LEU A 449 22.11 -23.16 -42.28
C LEU A 449 23.16 -22.60 -43.26
N ASP A 450 23.46 -23.31 -44.35
CA ASP A 450 24.40 -22.88 -45.43
C ASP A 450 23.85 -21.65 -46.20
N LEU A 451 23.56 -20.58 -45.46
CA LEU A 451 23.07 -19.30 -45.92
C LEU A 451 24.29 -18.42 -46.16
N LYS A 452 24.91 -18.59 -47.33
CA LYS A 452 26.15 -17.89 -47.72
C LYS A 452 26.08 -16.36 -47.59
N ASP A 453 24.87 -15.79 -47.52
CA ASP A 453 24.60 -14.35 -47.52
C ASP A 453 23.78 -13.82 -46.32
N LEU A 454 23.36 -14.67 -45.36
CA LEU A 454 22.51 -14.24 -44.22
C LEU A 454 23.20 -14.56 -42.88
N LYS A 455 23.73 -13.53 -42.21
CA LYS A 455 24.17 -13.64 -40.81
C LYS A 455 22.98 -13.35 -39.92
N MET A 456 22.54 -14.35 -39.16
CA MET A 456 21.60 -14.16 -38.06
C MET A 456 22.36 -14.42 -36.76
N GLU A 457 22.34 -13.48 -35.83
CA GLU A 457 22.92 -13.67 -34.50
C GLU A 457 21.90 -13.29 -33.42
N MET A 458 21.70 -14.18 -32.46
CA MET A 458 20.95 -13.85 -31.24
C MET A 458 21.77 -12.86 -30.40
N THR A 459 21.22 -11.69 -30.11
CA THR A 459 21.84 -10.64 -29.26
C THR A 459 20.94 -10.33 -28.07
N ASP A 460 21.50 -9.86 -26.97
CA ASP A 460 20.71 -9.54 -25.77
C ASP A 460 19.83 -8.30 -26.07
N SER A 461 18.59 -8.28 -25.57
CA SER A 461 17.72 -7.11 -25.72
C SER A 461 18.35 -5.89 -25.02
N ARG A 462 18.08 -4.69 -25.53
CA ARG A 462 18.70 -3.43 -25.09
C ARG A 462 18.72 -3.26 -23.56
N ASN A 463 17.65 -3.67 -22.88
CA ASN A 463 17.50 -3.53 -21.43
C ASN A 463 17.53 -4.87 -20.67
N ALA A 464 18.00 -5.96 -21.28
CA ALA A 464 18.00 -7.30 -20.65
C ALA A 464 18.65 -7.34 -19.26
N ASN A 465 19.78 -6.66 -19.08
CA ASN A 465 20.47 -6.59 -17.79
C ASN A 465 19.64 -5.86 -16.73
N SER A 466 19.06 -4.72 -17.08
CA SER A 466 18.23 -3.92 -16.18
C SER A 466 16.94 -4.63 -15.79
N ILE A 467 16.36 -5.45 -16.68
CA ILE A 467 15.18 -6.26 -16.36
C ILE A 467 15.55 -7.39 -15.40
N ARG A 468 16.67 -8.10 -15.62
CA ARG A 468 17.20 -9.11 -14.67
C ARG A 468 17.47 -8.54 -13.27
N GLU A 469 17.97 -7.32 -13.22
CA GLU A 469 18.17 -6.59 -11.97
C GLU A 469 16.83 -6.27 -11.31
N ILE A 470 15.83 -5.79 -12.07
CA ILE A 470 14.47 -5.56 -11.56
C ILE A 470 13.83 -6.85 -11.05
N ASP A 471 14.00 -7.99 -11.71
CA ASP A 471 13.48 -9.28 -11.24
C ASP A 471 14.12 -9.69 -9.91
N SER A 472 15.42 -9.46 -9.78
CA SER A 472 16.17 -9.70 -8.55
C SER A 472 15.70 -8.78 -7.42
N LEU A 473 15.53 -7.48 -7.70
CA LEU A 473 14.97 -6.50 -6.78
C LEU A 473 13.52 -6.82 -6.41
N THR A 474 12.72 -7.32 -7.36
CA THR A 474 11.34 -7.72 -7.16
C THR A 474 11.28 -8.88 -6.18
N LYS A 475 12.16 -9.89 -6.30
CA LYS A 475 12.29 -10.98 -5.32
C LYS A 475 12.70 -10.46 -3.93
N ILE A 476 13.61 -9.49 -3.85
CA ILE A 476 13.99 -8.85 -2.58
C ILE A 476 12.80 -8.12 -1.95
N VAL A 477 12.07 -7.30 -2.72
CA VAL A 477 10.88 -6.57 -2.25
C VAL A 477 9.78 -7.54 -1.84
N GLN A 478 9.55 -8.62 -2.58
CA GLN A 478 8.65 -9.70 -2.19
C GLN A 478 9.03 -10.34 -0.85
N GLY A 479 10.34 -10.51 -0.59
CA GLY A 479 10.86 -10.97 0.71
C GLY A 479 10.63 -10.00 1.87
N LYS A 480 10.39 -8.71 1.58
CA LYS A 480 10.03 -7.68 2.57
C LYS A 480 8.53 -7.61 2.87
N LYS A 481 7.69 -8.42 2.22
CA LYS A 481 6.26 -8.51 2.57
C LYS A 481 6.17 -8.84 4.08
N PRO A 482 5.44 -8.04 4.89
CA PRO A 482 5.22 -8.33 6.30
C PRO A 482 4.76 -9.78 6.51
N LYS A 483 5.53 -10.57 7.27
CA LYS A 483 5.27 -12.02 7.41
C LYS A 483 4.06 -12.36 8.29
N ASN A 484 3.71 -11.47 9.22
CA ASN A 484 2.64 -11.67 10.19
C ASN A 484 1.31 -11.04 9.77
N TRP A 485 1.27 -10.43 8.58
CA TRP A 485 0.13 -9.66 8.09
C TRP A 485 -0.12 -10.01 6.63
N ASP A 486 -1.36 -10.37 6.28
CA ASP A 486 -1.70 -10.49 4.87
C ASP A 486 -1.91 -9.09 4.25
N CYS A 487 -0.98 -8.69 3.40
CA CYS A 487 -1.14 -7.52 2.55
C CYS A 487 -1.92 -7.84 1.25
N GLY A 488 -2.31 -9.09 1.01
CA GLY A 488 -2.95 -9.58 -0.20
C GLY A 488 -4.43 -9.19 -0.35
N CYS A 489 -5.03 -9.61 -1.47
CA CYS A 489 -6.48 -9.55 -1.69
C CYS A 489 -7.20 -10.88 -1.43
N ASN A 490 -6.48 -11.88 -0.95
CA ASN A 490 -7.03 -13.18 -0.59
C ASN A 490 -6.60 -13.50 0.84
N GLU A 491 -7.60 -13.52 1.72
CA GLU A 491 -7.58 -14.04 3.10
C GLU A 491 -7.23 -13.03 4.18
N THR A 492 -8.26 -12.21 4.44
CA THR A 492 -8.50 -11.35 5.59
C THR A 492 -7.65 -10.09 5.64
N TRP A 493 -8.34 -8.96 5.84
CA TRP A 493 -7.95 -7.82 6.68
C TRP A 493 -6.65 -8.06 7.43
N PRO A 494 -5.71 -7.09 7.58
CA PRO A 494 -4.54 -7.31 8.43
C PRO A 494 -5.03 -7.91 9.76
N SER A 495 -4.74 -9.18 9.90
CA SER A 495 -5.20 -10.09 10.93
C SER A 495 -3.96 -10.92 11.24
N PRO A 496 -3.71 -11.23 12.52
CA PRO A 496 -2.62 -12.12 12.86
C PRO A 496 -2.69 -13.36 11.97
N ALA A 497 -1.55 -13.76 11.38
CA ALA A 497 -1.47 -14.96 10.55
C ALA A 497 -2.15 -16.14 11.27
N PRO A 498 -2.95 -16.97 10.57
CA PRO A 498 -3.60 -18.11 11.19
C PRO A 498 -2.54 -19.00 11.84
N VAL A 499 -2.71 -19.25 13.14
CA VAL A 499 -1.88 -20.20 13.87
C VAL A 499 -2.10 -21.57 13.22
N GLN A 500 -1.06 -22.14 12.61
CA GLN A 500 -1.11 -23.52 12.15
C GLN A 500 -1.42 -24.39 13.37
N SER A 501 -2.60 -25.00 13.38
CA SER A 501 -2.95 -26.01 14.37
C SER A 501 -1.93 -27.14 14.30
N LEU A 502 -1.24 -27.37 15.40
CA LEU A 502 -0.34 -28.51 15.61
C LEU A 502 -1.07 -29.84 15.53
#